data_AF-A0A2S9FWC4-F1
#
_entry.id   AF-A0A2S9FWC4-F1
#
_cell.length_a   1.000
_cell.length_b   1.000
_cell.length_c   1.000
_cell.angle_alpha   90.00
_cell.angle_beta   90.00
_cell.angle_gamma   90.00
#
_symmetry.space_group_name_H-M   'P 1'
#
loop_
_entity.id
_entity.type
_entity.pdbx_description
1 polymer ?
#
loop_
_entity_poly.entity_id
_entity_poly.type
_entity_poly.pdbx_seq_one_letter_code
_entity_poly.pdbx_strand_id
1 'polypeptide(L)'
;GHDAVLGMAHDGGWWVLGVRDAAAAGCLRDVPMSAPDTGKLTREALQYNDLRVVLTEELGDVDTVGDIGAVRNACPPMSRFRRIT
;
A
#
# COMPACT_ATOMS: atom_id res chain seq x y z
N GLY A 1 1.05 -5.99 -19.76
CA GLY A 1 1.74 -5.11 -18.80
C GLY A 1 0.72 -4.49 -17.87
N HIS A 2 1.10 -4.12 -16.65
CA HIS A 2 0.20 -3.47 -15.69
C HIS A 2 0.27 -1.95 -15.84
N ASP A 3 -0.84 -1.27 -15.56
CA ASP A 3 -0.93 0.19 -15.65
C ASP A 3 -0.70 0.83 -14.26
N ALA A 4 -1.00 0.09 -13.20
CA ALA A 4 -0.69 0.45 -11.83
C ALA A 4 -0.23 -0.75 -10.97
N VAL A 5 0.61 -0.49 -9.97
CA VAL A 5 1.00 -1.41 -8.90
C VAL A 5 0.50 -0.83 -7.59
N LEU A 6 -0.15 -1.64 -6.75
CA LEU A 6 -0.68 -1.22 -5.44
C LEU A 6 -0.28 -2.23 -4.37
N GLY A 7 0.35 -1.78 -3.29
CA GLY A 7 0.65 -2.59 -2.11
C GLY A 7 -0.23 -2.17 -0.94
N MET A 8 -1.13 -3.05 -0.52
CA MET A 8 -2.07 -2.78 0.57
C MET A 8 -1.33 -2.73 1.91
N ALA A 9 -1.79 -1.86 2.82
CA ALA A 9 -1.32 -1.84 4.19
C ALA A 9 -2.34 -2.51 5.12
N HIS A 10 -1.88 -3.15 6.20
CA HIS A 10 -2.75 -3.86 7.16
C HIS A 10 -3.77 -2.95 7.87
N ASP A 11 -3.54 -1.65 7.89
CA ASP A 11 -4.40 -0.64 8.52
C ASP A 11 -5.56 -0.17 7.60
N GLY A 12 -5.59 -0.68 6.37
CA GLY A 12 -6.59 -0.34 5.35
C GLY A 12 -6.13 0.68 4.31
N GLY A 13 -4.92 1.23 4.47
CA GLY A 13 -4.27 2.09 3.48
C GLY A 13 -3.48 1.31 2.42
N TRP A 14 -2.40 1.93 1.93
CA TRP A 14 -1.43 1.31 1.02
C TRP A 14 -0.02 1.83 1.30
N TRP A 15 0.99 0.96 1.25
CA TRP A 15 2.40 1.30 1.48
C TRP A 15 3.14 1.66 0.18
N VAL A 16 2.59 1.29 -0.98
CA VAL A 16 3.11 1.70 -2.29
C VAL A 16 2.02 1.82 -3.33
N LEU A 17 2.11 2.88 -4.15
CA LEU A 17 1.36 3.05 -5.38
C LEU A 17 2.32 3.49 -6.49
N GLY A 18 2.34 2.74 -7.58
CA GLY A 18 3.03 3.10 -8.82
C GLY A 18 2.04 3.18 -9.96
N VAL A 19 2.08 4.26 -10.74
CA VAL A 19 1.28 4.42 -11.97
C VAL A 19 2.20 4.63 -13.16
N ARG A 20 1.84 4.05 -14.32
CA ARG A 20 2.61 4.22 -15.56
C ARG A 20 2.45 5.62 -16.16
N ASP A 21 1.26 6.17 -16.06
CA ASP A 21 0.91 7.52 -16.53
C ASP A 21 0.38 8.32 -15.34
N ALA A 22 1.00 9.47 -15.07
CA ALA A 22 0.60 10.34 -13.98
C ALA A 22 -0.80 10.94 -14.19
N ALA A 23 -1.25 11.13 -15.44
CA ALA A 23 -2.60 11.62 -15.72
C ALA A 23 -3.67 10.64 -15.24
N ALA A 24 -3.40 9.33 -15.33
CA ALA A 24 -4.30 8.28 -14.90
C ALA A 24 -4.52 8.23 -13.38
N ALA A 25 -3.59 8.77 -12.58
CA ALA A 25 -3.76 8.94 -11.14
C ALA A 25 -4.76 10.05 -10.76
N GLY A 26 -5.36 10.74 -11.74
CA GLY A 26 -6.32 11.81 -11.49
C GLY A 26 -7.54 11.38 -10.67
N CYS A 27 -7.95 10.12 -10.79
CA CYS A 27 -9.07 9.52 -10.04
C CYS A 27 -8.83 9.44 -8.53
N LEU A 28 -7.59 9.55 -8.07
CA LEU A 28 -7.24 9.46 -6.65
C LEU A 28 -7.65 10.70 -5.86
N ARG A 29 -7.96 11.82 -6.54
CA ARG A 29 -8.38 13.06 -5.88
C ARG A 29 -9.70 12.92 -5.12
N ASP A 30 -10.52 11.96 -5.53
CA ASP A 30 -11.82 11.69 -4.91
C ASP A 30 -11.75 10.58 -3.85
N VAL A 31 -10.57 10.00 -3.63
CA VAL A 31 -10.37 8.96 -2.62
C VAL A 31 -10.14 9.61 -1.25
N PRO A 32 -10.96 9.30 -0.23
CA PRO A 32 -10.71 9.73 1.13
C PRO A 32 -9.35 9.22 1.61
N MET A 33 -8.49 10.15 2.06
CA MET A 33 -7.19 9.83 2.64
C MET A 33 -7.33 9.61 4.15
N SER A 34 -6.43 8.81 4.73
CA SER A 34 -6.39 8.50 6.16
C SER A 34 -7.66 7.80 6.69
N ALA A 35 -8.32 7.00 5.86
CA ALA A 35 -9.48 6.21 6.23
C ALA A 35 -9.14 4.69 6.20
N PRO A 36 -9.79 3.85 7.02
CA PRO A 36 -9.56 2.40 7.03
C PRO A 36 -9.91 1.68 5.72
N ASP A 37 -10.54 2.36 4.77
CA ASP A 37 -10.87 1.85 3.44
C ASP A 37 -10.16 2.59 2.31
N THR A 38 -9.21 3.49 2.61
CA THR A 38 -8.46 4.26 1.60
C THR A 38 -7.84 3.36 0.53
N GLY A 39 -7.23 2.24 0.91
CA GLY A 39 -6.63 1.29 -0.03
C GLY A 39 -7.65 0.60 -0.92
N LYS A 40 -8.80 0.19 -0.34
CA LYS A 40 -9.91 -0.40 -1.11
C LYS A 40 -10.46 0.61 -2.12
N LEU A 41 -10.77 1.83 -1.66
CA LEU A 41 -11.30 2.89 -2.51
C LEU A 41 -10.29 3.34 -3.59
N THR A 42 -9.00 3.35 -3.27
CA THR A 42 -7.91 3.59 -4.23
C THR A 42 -7.96 2.55 -5.35
N ARG A 43 -8.02 1.27 -4.99
CA ARG A 43 -8.09 0.18 -5.98
C ARG A 43 -9.34 0.30 -6.85
N GLU A 44 -10.50 0.53 -6.24
CA GLU A 44 -11.77 0.69 -6.95
C GLU A 44 -11.72 1.88 -7.93
N ALA A 45 -11.17 3.03 -7.50
CA ALA A 45 -11.01 4.20 -8.34
C ALA A 45 -10.11 3.92 -9.56
N LEU A 46 -8.96 3.24 -9.37
CA LEU A 46 -8.07 2.87 -10.46
C LEU A 46 -8.77 1.91 -11.44
N GLN A 47 -9.49 0.90 -10.95
CA GLN A 47 -10.20 -0.08 -11.77
C GLN A 47 -11.39 0.54 -12.53
N TYR A 48 -12.11 1.48 -11.90
CA TYR A 48 -13.19 2.21 -12.55
C TYR A 48 -12.70 3.10 -13.71
N ASN A 49 -11.42 3.49 -13.70
CA ASN A 49 -10.76 4.22 -14.77
C ASN A 49 -10.01 3.29 -15.74
N ASP A 50 -10.43 2.03 -15.85
CA ASP A 50 -9.91 1.01 -16.77
C ASP A 50 -8.41 0.67 -16.61
N LEU A 51 -7.81 0.97 -15.45
CA LEU A 51 -6.40 0.65 -15.19
C LEU A 51 -6.25 -0.80 -14.74
N ARG A 52 -5.31 -1.54 -15.36
CA ARG A 52 -4.92 -2.87 -14.90
C ARG A 52 -4.00 -2.76 -13.69
N VAL A 53 -4.60 -2.86 -12.51
CA VAL A 53 -3.91 -2.86 -11.22
C VAL A 53 -3.35 -4.25 -10.93
N VAL A 54 -2.07 -4.34 -10.55
CA VAL A 54 -1.49 -5.51 -9.90
C VAL A 54 -1.28 -5.24 -8.42
N LEU A 55 -1.64 -6.19 -7.58
CA LEU A 55 -1.31 -6.14 -6.16
C LEU A 55 0.09 -6.69 -5.90
N THR A 56 0.82 -6.02 -5.01
CA THR A 56 2.03 -6.59 -4.36
C THR A 56 1.66 -7.12 -2.97
N GLU A 57 2.63 -7.71 -2.28
CA GLU A 57 2.50 -8.17 -0.89
C GLU A 57 1.90 -7.08 0.00
N GLU A 58 0.96 -7.51 0.85
CA GLU A 58 0.39 -6.67 1.90
C GLU A 58 1.38 -6.59 3.06
N LEU A 59 1.72 -5.37 3.48
CA LEU A 59 2.72 -5.13 4.52
C LEU A 59 2.15 -4.22 5.62
N GLY A 60 2.74 -4.28 6.81
CA GLY A 60 2.41 -3.36 7.90
C GLY A 60 3.37 -2.18 7.93
N ASP A 61 2.82 -0.98 8.08
CA ASP A 61 3.59 0.22 8.40
C ASP A 61 3.96 0.24 9.90
N VAL A 62 4.93 1.09 10.26
CA VAL A 62 5.37 1.27 11.65
C VAL A 62 5.15 2.72 12.05
N ASP A 63 4.00 3.00 12.67
CA ASP A 63 3.65 4.34 13.16
C ASP A 63 3.93 4.49 14.65
N THR A 64 3.78 3.41 15.40
CA THR A 64 3.94 3.37 16.85
C THR A 64 4.93 2.28 17.27
N VAL A 65 5.38 2.35 18.52
CA VAL A 65 6.22 1.31 19.12
C VAL A 65 5.50 -0.04 19.16
N GLY A 66 4.16 -0.06 19.17
CA GLY A 66 3.36 -1.29 19.15
C GLY A 66 3.52 -2.09 17.86
N ASP A 67 3.73 -1.41 16.73
CA ASP A 67 3.75 -2.02 15.40
C ASP A 67 5.07 -2.75 15.11
N ILE A 68 6.14 -2.36 15.82
CA ILE A 68 7.49 -2.91 15.68
C ILE A 68 7.49 -4.43 15.78
N GLY A 69 6.76 -5.00 16.74
CA GLY A 69 6.75 -6.44 16.98
C GLY A 69 6.25 -7.23 15.77
N ALA A 70 5.17 -6.75 15.13
CA ALA A 70 4.58 -7.40 13.96
C ALA A 70 5.53 -7.31 12.75
N VAL A 71 6.04 -6.12 12.43
CA VAL A 71 6.93 -5.90 11.28
C VAL A 71 8.27 -6.63 11.46
N ARG A 72 8.83 -6.65 12.68
CA ARG A 72 10.04 -7.40 13.01
C ARG A 72 9.88 -8.89 12.71
N ASN A 73 8.72 -9.46 13.03
CA ASN A 73 8.46 -10.89 12.83
C ASN A 73 8.27 -11.25 11.35
N ALA A 74 7.78 -10.31 10.53
CA ALA A 74 7.68 -10.49 9.07
C ALA A 74 9.04 -10.37 8.35
N CYS A 75 9.99 -9.64 8.94
CA CYS A 75 11.30 -9.42 8.33
C CYS A 75 12.20 -10.67 8.33
N PRO A 76 13.05 -10.85 7.29
CA PRO A 76 14.03 -11.93 7.25
C PRO A 76 14.96 -11.93 8.48
N PRO A 77 15.43 -13.11 8.96
CA PRO A 77 16.21 -13.24 10.19
C PRO A 77 17.42 -12.30 10.29
N MET A 78 18.10 -12.05 9.17
CA MET A 78 19.33 -11.25 9.07
C MET A 78 19.10 -9.80 8.63
N SER A 79 17.85 -9.40 8.42
CA SER A 79 17.53 -8.02 8.02
C SER A 79 17.95 -7.02 9.10
N ARG A 80 18.29 -5.80 8.68
CA ARG A 80 18.71 -4.75 9.62
C ARG A 80 17.60 -4.37 10.59
N PHE A 81 16.35 -4.26 10.13
CA PHE A 81 15.21 -3.92 10.97
C PHE A 81 15.06 -4.93 12.11
N ARG A 82 15.02 -6.23 11.79
CA ARG A 82 14.89 -7.30 12.80
C ARG A 82 16.06 -7.41 13.77
N ARG A 83 17.25 -6.96 13.40
CA ARG A 83 18.43 -7.00 14.26
C ARG A 83 18.48 -5.89 15.30
N ILE A 84 17.77 -4.78 15.09
CA ILE A 84 17.85 -3.58 15.93
C ILE A 84 16.56 -3.27 16.68
N THR A 85 15.49 -4.02 16.40
CA THR A 85 14.18 -3.94 17.07
C THR A 85 13.79 -5.30 17.63
#